data_AF-A0A9P0ZJP8-F1
#
_entry.id   AF-A0A9P0ZJP8-F1
#
_cell.length_a   1.000
_cell.length_b   1.000
_cell.length_c   1.000
_cell.angle_alpha   90.00
_cell.angle_beta   90.00
_cell.angle_gamma   90.00
#
_symmetry.space_group_name_H-M   'P 1'
#
loop_
_entity.id
_entity.type
_entity.pdbx_description
1 polymer ?
#
loop_
_entity_poly.entity_id
_entity_poly.type
_entity_poly.pdbx_seq_one_letter_code
_entity_poly.pdbx_strand_id
1 'polypeptide(L)'
;MSSEGNIVVMVHWNGSTSQKDDEIEYSIPPRAVLFISEADDYTTIHENVLNHVRGDGFSEIKLIYGKLPKYKNSVYVASRLWPIHDEQTWRHFFRIAKNEYEELHIYVEASATPPHTLTFHGTPREEGPSFVYGRRNNRQTFQNYESPVVG
;
A
#
# COMPACT_ATOMS: atom_id res chain seq x y z
N MET A 1 -25.24 16.43 -20.92
CA MET A 1 -24.26 16.75 -19.87
C MET A 1 -23.39 15.53 -19.69
N SER A 2 -22.24 15.50 -20.36
CA SER A 2 -21.34 14.35 -20.35
C SER A 2 -20.58 14.38 -19.03
N SER A 3 -20.83 13.42 -18.14
CA SER A 3 -19.94 13.17 -17.01
C SER A 3 -18.57 12.83 -17.61
N GLU A 4 -17.62 13.76 -17.51
CA GLU A 4 -16.25 13.57 -17.97
C GLU A 4 -15.65 12.37 -17.25
N GLY A 5 -15.66 11.22 -17.93
CA GLY A 5 -14.64 10.17 -18.00
C GLY A 5 -13.97 9.59 -16.75
N ASN A 6 -14.33 10.03 -15.54
CA ASN A 6 -13.62 9.74 -14.31
C ASN A 6 -14.31 8.60 -13.54
N ILE A 7 -13.51 7.73 -12.93
CA ILE A 7 -13.95 6.67 -12.04
C ILE A 7 -13.31 6.83 -10.67
N VAL A 8 -14.06 6.48 -9.63
CA VAL A 8 -13.55 6.46 -8.26
C VAL A 8 -12.78 5.16 -8.05
N VAL A 9 -11.57 5.25 -7.51
CA VAL A 9 -10.72 4.10 -7.23
C VAL A 9 -10.45 4.02 -5.73
N MET A 10 -10.95 2.95 -5.13
CA MET A 10 -10.76 2.57 -3.74
C MET A 10 -9.46 1.77 -3.61
N VAL A 11 -8.50 2.29 -2.86
CA VAL A 11 -7.16 1.70 -2.72
C VAL A 11 -7.01 1.09 -1.34
N HIS A 12 -6.52 -0.15 -1.33
CA HIS A 12 -6.26 -0.94 -0.13
C HIS A 12 -4.79 -1.38 -0.14
N TRP A 13 -4.13 -1.46 1.02
CA TRP A 13 -2.77 -2.03 1.08
C TRP A 13 -2.51 -2.88 2.32
N ASN A 14 -1.72 -3.94 2.14
CA ASN A 14 -1.25 -4.84 3.20
C ASN A 14 -2.36 -5.47 4.05
N GLY A 15 -3.47 -5.84 3.40
CA GLY A 15 -4.50 -6.71 3.97
C GLY A 15 -4.31 -8.16 3.53
N SER A 16 -4.86 -9.09 4.30
CA SER A 16 -5.02 -10.47 3.84
C SER A 16 -6.18 -10.59 2.85
N THR A 17 -5.98 -11.43 1.83
CA THR A 17 -7.02 -11.87 0.91
C THR A 17 -7.58 -13.21 1.34
N SER A 18 -8.90 -13.37 1.22
CA SER A 18 -9.55 -14.66 1.34
C SER A 18 -10.50 -14.85 0.18
N GLN A 19 -10.49 -16.03 -0.41
CA GLN A 19 -11.52 -16.41 -1.37
C GLN A 19 -12.72 -16.98 -0.59
N LYS A 20 -13.90 -16.39 -0.78
CA LYS A 20 -15.18 -16.97 -0.37
C LYS A 20 -16.02 -17.19 -1.62
N ASP A 21 -16.45 -18.43 -1.82
CA ASP A 21 -17.05 -18.88 -3.07
C ASP A 21 -16.16 -18.50 -4.28
N ASP A 22 -16.64 -17.62 -5.15
CA ASP A 22 -15.94 -17.09 -6.33
C ASP A 22 -15.48 -15.63 -6.16
N GLU A 23 -15.47 -15.12 -4.93
CA GLU A 23 -15.12 -13.74 -4.61
C GLU A 23 -13.87 -13.63 -3.75
N ILE A 24 -13.00 -12.69 -4.11
CA ILE A 24 -11.85 -12.31 -3.30
C ILE A 24 -12.28 -11.21 -2.34
N GLU A 25 -12.41 -11.53 -1.07
CA GLU A 25 -12.59 -10.57 0.01
C GLU A 25 -11.23 -10.06 0.49
N TYR A 26 -11.18 -8.77 0.81
CA TYR A 26 -10.04 -8.16 1.48
C TYR A 26 -10.42 -7.86 2.93
N SER A 27 -9.52 -8.22 3.84
CA SER A 27 -9.73 -8.07 5.29
C SER A 27 -9.73 -6.62 5.80
N ILE A 28 -9.43 -5.63 4.94
CA ILE A 28 -9.25 -4.23 5.35
C ILE A 28 -10.10 -3.28 4.51
N PRO A 29 -10.64 -2.20 5.13
CA PRO A 29 -11.31 -1.14 4.38
C PRO A 29 -10.33 -0.40 3.46
N PRO A 30 -10.85 0.34 2.46
CA PRO A 30 -10.05 1.25 1.66
C PRO A 30 -9.32 2.26 2.56
N ARG A 31 -8.06 2.54 2.24
CA ARG A 31 -7.22 3.50 2.96
C ARG A 31 -6.98 4.77 2.16
N ALA A 32 -7.20 4.74 0.84
CA ALA A 32 -7.22 5.93 0.00
C ALA A 32 -8.32 5.85 -1.06
N VAL A 33 -8.69 7.02 -1.57
CA VAL A 33 -9.64 7.20 -2.68
C VAL A 33 -8.98 8.08 -3.72
N LEU A 34 -8.89 7.58 -4.95
CA LEU A 34 -8.35 8.31 -6.10
C LEU A 34 -9.47 8.60 -7.10
N PHE A 35 -9.42 9.76 -7.74
CA PHE A 35 -10.25 10.07 -8.89
C PHE A 35 -9.39 9.93 -10.13
N ILE A 36 -9.68 8.94 -10.96
CA ILE A 36 -8.84 8.60 -12.11
C ILE A 36 -9.63 8.79 -13.39
N SER A 37 -9.03 9.46 -14.35
CA SER A 37 -9.54 9.71 -15.68
C SER A 37 -8.96 8.73 -16.69
N GLU A 38 -9.57 8.66 -17.87
CA GLU A 38 -9.04 7.88 -18.99
C GLU A 38 -7.73 8.45 -19.55
N ALA A 39 -7.35 9.68 -19.20
CA ALA A 39 -6.08 10.27 -19.61
C ALA A 39 -4.91 9.83 -18.71
N ASP A 40 -5.18 9.45 -17.46
CA ASP A 40 -4.14 9.12 -16.48
C ASP A 40 -3.42 7.82 -16.87
N ASP A 41 -2.11 7.91 -17.03
CA ASP A 41 -1.24 6.77 -17.31
C ASP A 41 -0.89 5.98 -16.04
N TYR A 42 -0.35 4.79 -16.24
CA TYR A 42 0.05 3.89 -15.18
C TYR A 42 1.08 4.54 -14.25
N THR A 43 2.02 5.33 -14.77
CA THR A 43 3.03 6.03 -13.96
C THR A 43 2.38 6.99 -12.97
N THR A 44 1.45 7.82 -13.46
CA THR A 44 0.71 8.80 -12.65
C THR A 44 -0.06 8.10 -11.53
N ILE A 45 -0.69 6.98 -11.84
CA ILE A 45 -1.47 6.22 -10.88
C ILE A 45 -0.56 5.54 -9.87
N HIS A 46 0.52 4.93 -10.33
CA HIS A 46 1.50 4.30 -9.47
C HIS A 46 2.11 5.32 -8.50
N GLU A 47 2.49 6.51 -8.97
CA GLU A 47 3.01 7.59 -8.11
C GLU A 47 1.96 8.09 -7.11
N ASN A 48 0.71 8.26 -7.55
CA ASN A 48 -0.38 8.66 -6.65
C ASN A 48 -0.64 7.62 -5.56
N VAL A 49 -0.68 6.34 -5.91
CA VAL A 49 -0.80 5.24 -4.94
C VAL A 49 0.42 5.23 -4.01
N LEU A 50 1.63 5.38 -4.55
CA LEU A 50 2.88 5.36 -3.78
C LEU A 50 2.93 6.50 -2.76
N ASN A 51 2.44 7.68 -3.11
CA ASN A 51 2.38 8.83 -2.21
C ASN A 51 1.44 8.56 -1.01
N HIS A 52 0.31 7.88 -1.23
CA HIS A 52 -0.58 7.48 -0.13
C HIS A 52 0.05 6.39 0.74
N VAL A 53 0.63 5.37 0.11
CA VAL A 53 1.35 4.27 0.79
C VAL A 53 2.51 4.81 1.64
N ARG A 54 3.21 5.85 1.17
CA ARG A 54 4.25 6.56 1.93
C ARG A 54 3.73 7.32 3.14
N GLY A 55 2.51 7.85 3.06
CA GLY A 55 1.83 8.45 4.22
C GLY A 55 1.67 7.46 5.39
N ASP A 56 1.58 6.16 5.08
CA ASP A 56 1.44 5.07 6.05
C ASP A 56 2.78 4.43 6.47
N GLY A 57 3.92 5.02 6.07
CA GLY A 57 5.26 4.57 6.49
C GLY A 57 5.86 3.44 5.66
N PHE A 58 5.24 3.08 4.53
CA PHE A 58 5.84 2.21 3.53
C PHE A 58 6.65 3.05 2.53
N SER A 59 7.55 2.44 1.76
CA SER A 59 8.43 3.18 0.84
C SER A 59 8.37 2.67 -0.60
N GLU A 60 7.80 1.49 -0.79
CA GLU A 60 7.76 0.78 -2.06
C GLU A 60 6.42 0.07 -2.26
N ILE A 61 5.96 0.04 -3.51
CA ILE A 61 4.89 -0.84 -3.97
C ILE A 61 5.53 -2.03 -4.65
N LYS A 62 5.21 -3.24 -4.19
CA LYS A 62 5.66 -4.48 -4.82
C LYS A 62 4.73 -4.91 -5.95
N LEU A 63 3.43 -4.91 -5.66
CA LEU A 63 2.42 -5.45 -6.56
C LEU A 63 1.14 -4.62 -6.44
N ILE A 64 0.47 -4.47 -7.58
CA ILE A 64 -0.85 -3.85 -7.68
C ILE A 64 -1.79 -4.84 -8.34
N TYR A 65 -2.95 -5.04 -7.73
CA TYR A 65 -3.99 -5.91 -8.24
C TYR A 65 -5.32 -5.16 -8.36
N GLY A 66 -5.93 -5.20 -9.53
CA GLY A 66 -7.31 -4.74 -9.72
C GLY A 66 -8.31 -5.83 -9.34
N LYS A 67 -9.43 -5.42 -8.74
CA LYS A 67 -10.64 -6.23 -8.60
C LYS A 67 -11.81 -5.52 -9.23
N LEU A 68 -12.47 -6.21 -10.15
CA LEU A 68 -13.76 -5.78 -10.68
C LEU A 68 -14.85 -6.16 -9.67
N PRO A 69 -15.72 -5.22 -9.25
CA PRO A 69 -16.86 -5.54 -8.39
C PRO A 69 -17.77 -6.59 -9.02
N LYS A 70 -18.42 -7.42 -8.20
CA LYS A 70 -19.23 -8.56 -8.68
C LYS A 70 -20.60 -8.15 -9.25
N TYR A 71 -21.03 -6.89 -9.07
CA TYR A 71 -22.43 -6.52 -9.22
C TYR A 71 -22.68 -5.34 -10.17
N LYS A 72 -22.90 -5.67 -11.44
CA LYS A 72 -23.90 -4.99 -12.27
C LYS A 72 -24.45 -6.00 -13.31
N ASN A 73 -25.77 -6.06 -13.47
CA ASN A 73 -26.48 -6.88 -14.48
C ASN A 73 -26.40 -8.42 -14.34
N SER A 74 -26.26 -8.97 -13.13
CA SER A 74 -26.44 -10.42 -12.87
C SER A 74 -25.41 -11.36 -13.54
N VAL A 75 -24.26 -10.85 -13.98
CA VAL A 75 -23.18 -11.67 -14.55
C VAL A 75 -22.14 -11.99 -13.47
N TYR A 76 -21.94 -13.28 -13.19
CA TYR A 76 -20.83 -13.76 -12.37
C TYR A 76 -19.53 -13.63 -13.17
N VAL A 77 -18.73 -12.61 -12.88
CA VAL A 77 -17.32 -12.60 -13.28
C VAL A 77 -16.55 -13.09 -12.07
N ALA A 78 -15.92 -14.27 -12.17
CA ALA A 78 -15.00 -14.76 -11.15
C ALA A 78 -14.01 -13.64 -10.81
N SER A 79 -14.06 -13.15 -9.57
CA SER A 79 -13.35 -11.96 -9.11
C SER A 79 -11.88 -12.30 -8.87
N ARG A 80 -11.18 -12.76 -9.92
CA ARG A 80 -9.74 -12.98 -9.86
C ARG A 80 -9.04 -11.63 -9.77
N LEU A 81 -8.05 -11.55 -8.89
CA LEU A 81 -7.15 -10.40 -8.85
C LEU A 81 -6.45 -10.28 -10.20
N TRP A 82 -6.60 -9.12 -10.83
CA TRP A 82 -5.95 -8.81 -12.09
C TRP A 82 -4.62 -8.10 -11.79
N PRO A 83 -3.45 -8.69 -12.08
CA PRO A 83 -2.18 -8.01 -11.85
C PRO A 83 -2.03 -6.80 -12.79
N ILE A 84 -1.82 -5.62 -12.21
CA ILE A 84 -1.58 -4.37 -12.93
C ILE A 84 -0.12 -4.02 -12.73
N HIS A 85 0.67 -4.10 -13.80
CA HIS A 85 2.12 -3.92 -13.74
C HIS A 85 2.66 -2.98 -14.82
N ASP A 86 1.80 -2.58 -15.77
CA ASP A 86 2.16 -1.73 -16.87
C ASP A 86 0.95 -0.94 -17.41
N GLU A 87 1.24 -0.05 -18.36
CA GLU A 87 0.24 0.76 -19.06
C GLU A 87 -0.85 -0.07 -19.73
N GLN A 88 -0.47 -1.19 -20.36
CA GLN A 88 -1.41 -2.00 -21.13
C GLN A 88 -2.43 -2.68 -20.22
N THR A 89 -1.97 -3.29 -19.13
CA THR A 89 -2.82 -3.93 -18.13
C THR A 89 -3.69 -2.93 -17.39
N TRP A 90 -3.15 -1.75 -17.08
CA TRP A 90 -3.91 -0.64 -16.51
C TRP A 90 -5.05 -0.20 -17.44
N ARG A 91 -4.75 0.16 -18.68
CA ARG A 91 -5.75 0.63 -19.66
C ARG A 91 -6.82 -0.41 -19.91
N HIS A 92 -6.44 -1.69 -20.00
CA HIS A 92 -7.38 -2.77 -20.20
C HIS A 92 -8.34 -2.91 -19.01
N PHE A 93 -7.80 -2.92 -17.78
CA PHE A 93 -8.59 -2.97 -16.55
C PHE A 93 -9.53 -1.77 -16.42
N PHE A 94 -9.01 -0.55 -16.60
CA PHE A 94 -9.79 0.69 -16.52
C PHE A 94 -10.93 0.73 -17.53
N ARG A 95 -10.69 0.29 -18.78
CA ARG A 95 -11.73 0.31 -19.83
C ARG A 95 -12.88 -0.65 -19.53
N ILE A 96 -12.58 -1.84 -19.03
CA ILE A 96 -13.63 -2.79 -18.58
C ILE A 96 -14.42 -2.13 -17.45
N ALA A 97 -13.68 -1.58 -16.48
CA ALA A 97 -14.25 -0.99 -15.30
C ALA A 97 -15.18 0.20 -15.56
N LYS A 98 -14.69 1.19 -16.32
CA LYS A 98 -15.40 2.44 -16.60
C LYS A 98 -16.74 2.23 -17.30
N ASN A 99 -16.86 1.20 -18.12
CA ASN A 99 -18.10 0.92 -18.86
C ASN A 99 -19.17 0.25 -17.99
N GLU A 100 -18.73 -0.48 -16.95
CA GLU A 100 -19.59 -1.40 -16.21
C GLU A 100 -19.77 -1.03 -14.74
N TYR A 101 -18.87 -0.24 -14.14
CA TYR A 101 -18.83 -0.01 -12.69
C TYR A 101 -18.71 1.47 -12.35
N GLU A 102 -19.27 1.84 -11.20
CA GLU A 102 -19.22 3.21 -10.65
C GLU A 102 -17.90 3.46 -9.89
N GLU A 103 -17.31 2.39 -9.35
CA GLU A 103 -16.06 2.42 -8.61
C GLU A 103 -15.18 1.20 -8.92
N LEU A 104 -13.90 1.35 -8.66
CA LEU A 104 -12.86 0.34 -8.82
C LEU A 104 -12.18 0.05 -7.50
N HIS A 105 -11.79 -1.21 -7.31
CA HIS A 105 -10.93 -1.59 -6.20
C HIS A 105 -9.54 -1.95 -6.70
N ILE A 106 -8.53 -1.36 -6.08
CA ILE A 106 -7.13 -1.73 -6.27
C ILE A 106 -6.52 -2.13 -4.93
N TYR A 107 -5.78 -3.22 -4.97
CA TYR A 107 -5.10 -3.81 -3.85
C TYR A 107 -3.60 -3.77 -4.05
N VAL A 108 -2.89 -3.33 -3.03
CA VAL A 108 -1.47 -3.02 -3.11
C VAL A 108 -0.72 -3.83 -2.08
N GLU A 109 0.30 -4.55 -2.52
CA GLU A 109 1.33 -5.07 -1.62
C GLU A 109 2.43 -4.00 -1.49
N ALA A 110 2.64 -3.49 -0.28
CA ALA A 110 3.61 -2.44 -0.02
C ALA A 110 4.68 -2.90 0.98
N SER A 111 5.94 -2.57 0.70
CA SER A 111 7.06 -2.80 1.62
C SER A 111 7.48 -1.50 2.30
N ALA A 112 7.85 -1.61 3.57
CA ALA A 112 8.78 -0.67 4.17
C ALA A 112 10.19 -1.15 3.83
N THR A 113 11.01 -0.26 3.27
CA THR A 113 12.46 -0.46 3.29
C THR A 113 12.84 -0.52 4.77
N PRO A 114 13.61 -1.52 5.22
CA PRO A 114 14.16 -1.48 6.57
C PRO A 114 14.85 -0.12 6.75
N PRO A 115 14.74 0.53 7.93
CA PRO A 115 15.57 1.69 8.17
C PRO A 115 17.00 1.26 7.85
N HIS A 116 17.66 1.95 6.93
CA HIS A 116 19.07 1.69 6.66
C HIS A 116 19.75 1.67 8.02
N THR A 117 20.24 0.50 8.43
CA THR A 117 21.22 0.42 9.51
C THR A 117 22.37 1.26 8.99
N LEU A 118 22.44 2.52 9.42
CA LEU A 118 23.63 3.32 9.24
C LEU A 118 24.70 2.59 10.03
N THR A 119 25.42 1.68 9.36
CA THR A 119 26.62 1.06 9.91
C THR A 119 27.63 2.19 9.99
N PHE A 120 27.64 2.87 11.14
CA PHE A 120 28.73 3.77 11.47
C PHE A 120 30.00 2.91 11.53
N HIS A 121 30.80 2.96 10.47
CA HIS A 121 32.22 2.56 10.55
C HIS A 121 32.98 3.66 11.30
N GLY A 122 32.58 3.90 12.55
CA GLY A 122 33.41 4.61 13.51
C GLY A 122 34.39 3.58 14.07
N THR A 123 35.68 3.81 13.90
CA THR A 123 36.69 3.13 14.71
C THR A 123 36.32 3.29 16.18
N PRO A 124 36.35 2.22 17.00
CA PRO A 124 35.97 2.32 18.39
C PRO A 124 37.04 3.18 19.09
N ARG A 125 36.68 4.42 19.42
CA ARG A 125 37.39 5.16 20.45
C ARG A 125 36.81 4.67 21.77
N GLU A 126 37.65 4.02 22.55
CA GLU A 126 37.32 3.58 23.90
C GLU A 126 36.76 4.77 24.71
N GLU A 127 35.85 4.41 25.62
CA GLU A 127 35.36 5.18 26.76
C GLU A 127 34.15 6.10 26.54
N GLY A 128 32.98 5.58 26.91
CA GLY A 128 31.78 6.35 27.24
C GLY A 128 30.51 5.49 27.20
N PRO A 129 29.62 5.53 28.23
CA PRO A 129 28.45 4.67 28.27
C PRO A 129 27.55 4.90 27.05
N SER A 130 27.16 3.80 26.41
CA SER A 130 26.32 3.81 25.21
C SER A 130 24.90 4.27 25.54
N PHE A 131 24.53 5.48 25.14
CA PHE A 131 23.14 5.92 25.17
C PHE A 131 22.42 5.43 23.91
N VAL A 132 21.48 4.50 24.09
CA VAL A 132 20.55 4.08 23.04
C VAL A 132 19.49 5.19 22.87
N TYR A 133 19.56 5.94 21.77
CA TYR A 133 18.52 6.90 21.41
C TYR A 133 17.32 6.18 20.78
N GLY A 134 16.31 5.86 21.59
CA GLY A 134 14.96 5.59 21.10
C GLY A 134 14.21 6.90 20.89
N ARG A 135 13.86 7.25 19.64
CA ARG A 135 12.86 8.31 19.39
C ARG A 135 11.49 7.82 19.87
N ARG A 136 11.15 8.13 21.14
CA ARG A 136 9.76 8.15 21.63
C ARG A 136 9.34 9.61 21.76
N ASN A 137 8.32 10.00 21.00
CA ASN A 137 7.64 11.26 21.20
C ASN A 137 7.06 11.29 22.64
N ASN A 138 7.39 12.35 23.36
CA ASN A 138 6.77 12.86 24.58
C ASN A 138 6.52 11.88 25.73
N ARG A 139 7.51 11.76 26.64
CA ARG A 139 7.46 12.02 28.11
C ARG A 139 8.70 11.35 28.73
N GLN A 140 9.61 12.15 29.29
CA GLN A 140 10.81 11.63 29.97
C GLN A 140 10.42 10.84 31.22
N THR A 141 10.75 9.55 31.24
CA THR A 141 10.93 8.77 32.47
C THR A 141 12.16 7.90 32.28
N PHE A 142 13.20 8.16 33.07
CA PHE A 142 14.43 7.39 33.11
C PHE A 142 14.20 6.12 33.92
N GLN A 143 14.51 4.95 33.36
CA GLN A 143 14.71 3.73 34.13
C GLN A 143 16.12 3.21 33.84
N ASN A 144 16.95 3.18 34.89
CA ASN A 144 18.27 2.55 34.88
C ASN A 144 18.06 1.03 34.87
N TYR A 145 18.56 0.35 33.86
CA TYR A 145 18.75 -1.10 33.90
C TYR A 145 20.21 -1.37 34.21
N GLU A 146 20.50 -1.85 35.42
CA GLU A 146 21.78 -2.47 35.76
C GLU A 146 21.79 -3.87 35.14
N SER A 147 22.75 -4.15 34.27
CA SER A 147 22.99 -5.50 33.75
C SER A 147 23.66 -6.37 34.82
N PRO A 148 23.26 -7.64 35.00
CA PRO A 148 23.93 -8.53 35.93
C PRO A 148 25.31 -8.95 35.41
N VAL A 149 26.30 -8.89 36.29
CA VAL A 149 27.65 -9.44 36.06
C VAL A 149 27.54 -10.97 36.06
N VAL A 150 27.87 -11.59 34.93
CA VAL A 150 28.05 -13.05 34.86
C VAL A 150 29.48 -13.35 35.34
N GLY A 151 29.58 -14.07 36.45
CA GLY A 151 30.84 -14.62 36.98
C GLY A 151 31.20 -15.96 36.37
#